data_AF-A0A940YMX0-F1
#
_entry.id   AF-A0A940YMX0-F1
#
_cell.length_a   1.000
_cell.length_b   1.000
_cell.length_c   1.000
_cell.angle_alpha   90.00
_cell.angle_beta   90.00
_cell.angle_gamma   90.00
#
_symmetry.space_group_name_H-M   'P 1'
#
loop_
_entity.id
_entity.type
_entity.pdbx_description
1 polymer ?
#
loop_
_entity_poly.entity_id
_entity_poly.type
_entity_poly.pdbx_seq_one_letter_code
_entity_poly.pdbx_strand_id
1 'polypeptide(L)'
;MFNIQSQLLAGTSDNGREVAFEASPNINAHPIVPKFLVFHYTACSFDAARRTFLDGYGANRVSAHLLVDEDGSVVQFVPFNQRAWHAGTSFWRGFTDLNSHSIGIEVVNHGYLLRRADGGFTTSDGSQQVSADRVVEVRHKNTAEPHRYWHAYTSEQIETCAQLAQLLVASFGLSEVVGHDDIAPERKVDPGPAFPMRRMTSRAIGRAGDDAMGQRLFVSADRLNLRSGPGVQYQLVRAPLVQNTMVIARSGNTDGWLQVEAEVSAPNIGWVASGYLRSAPLVSAQ
;
A
#
# COMPACT_ATOMS: atom_id res chain seq x y z
N MET A 1 -5.41 -17.99 -1.31
CA MET A 1 -6.03 -16.80 -1.93
C MET A 1 -7.14 -16.29 -1.03
N PHE A 2 -7.08 -15.01 -0.66
CA PHE A 2 -8.04 -14.38 0.23
C PHE A 2 -9.41 -14.13 -0.42
N ASN A 3 -10.45 -14.13 0.39
CA ASN A 3 -11.80 -13.71 0.01
C ASN A 3 -12.54 -13.07 1.21
N ILE A 4 -13.68 -12.43 0.95
CA ILE A 4 -14.51 -11.80 2.00
C ILE A 4 -15.77 -12.62 2.24
N GLN A 5 -16.00 -13.02 3.48
CA GLN A 5 -17.21 -13.72 3.94
C GLN A 5 -17.82 -12.95 5.11
N SER A 6 -19.02 -12.42 4.93
CA SER A 6 -19.76 -11.74 6.00
C SER A 6 -18.93 -10.68 6.76
N GLN A 7 -18.22 -9.81 6.02
CA GLN A 7 -17.34 -8.75 6.57
C GLN A 7 -16.05 -9.25 7.23
N LEU A 8 -15.74 -10.53 7.10
CA LEU A 8 -14.50 -11.14 7.56
C LEU A 8 -13.61 -11.55 6.38
N LEU A 9 -12.30 -11.47 6.60
CA LEU A 9 -11.29 -11.98 5.71
C LEU A 9 -11.16 -13.49 5.93
N ALA A 10 -11.33 -14.26 4.86
CA ALA A 10 -11.17 -15.71 4.87
C ALA A 10 -10.09 -16.14 3.87
N GLY A 11 -9.55 -17.34 4.08
CA GLY A 11 -8.55 -17.96 3.22
C GLY A 11 -7.19 -18.08 3.91
N THR A 12 -6.18 -18.26 3.08
CA THR A 12 -4.83 -18.63 3.50
C THR A 12 -3.82 -17.68 2.86
N SER A 13 -2.87 -17.22 3.66
CA SER A 13 -1.69 -16.44 3.25
C SER A 13 -0.75 -17.32 2.42
N ASP A 14 0.18 -16.71 1.67
CA ASP A 14 1.08 -17.46 0.77
C ASP A 14 2.02 -18.43 1.52
N ASN A 15 2.27 -18.16 2.79
CA ASN A 15 3.01 -19.05 3.70
C ASN A 15 2.20 -20.25 4.24
N GLY A 16 0.94 -20.42 3.79
CA GLY A 16 0.07 -21.52 4.19
C GLY A 16 -0.69 -21.31 5.50
N ARG A 17 -0.61 -20.14 6.15
CA ARG A 17 -1.39 -19.85 7.37
C ARG A 17 -2.78 -19.33 7.06
N GLU A 18 -3.78 -19.95 7.66
CA GLU A 18 -5.17 -19.47 7.62
C GLU A 18 -5.32 -18.15 8.38
N VAL A 19 -6.20 -17.29 7.88
CA VAL A 19 -6.55 -16.03 8.55
C VAL A 19 -7.33 -16.34 9.81
N ALA A 20 -6.82 -15.88 10.96
CA ALA A 20 -7.53 -15.91 12.22
C ALA A 20 -8.37 -14.64 12.42
N PHE A 21 -9.53 -14.77 13.04
CA PHE A 21 -10.32 -13.65 13.53
C PHE A 21 -10.28 -13.60 15.07
N GLU A 22 -9.79 -12.49 15.61
CA GLU A 22 -9.64 -12.25 17.04
C GLU A 22 -10.34 -10.95 17.43
N ALA A 23 -11.59 -11.05 17.88
CA ALA A 23 -12.43 -9.89 18.11
C ALA A 23 -11.83 -8.89 19.12
N SER A 24 -11.44 -7.72 18.62
CA SER A 24 -10.97 -6.62 19.47
C SER A 24 -12.14 -5.99 20.23
N PRO A 25 -12.00 -5.68 21.53
CA PRO A 25 -12.99 -4.89 22.27
C PRO A 25 -12.94 -3.39 21.90
N ASN A 26 -11.92 -2.95 21.17
CA ASN A 26 -11.62 -1.54 20.87
C ASN A 26 -12.29 -1.11 19.57
N ILE A 27 -13.62 -1.14 19.54
CA ILE A 27 -14.43 -0.83 18.36
C ILE A 27 -15.57 0.11 18.71
N ASN A 28 -16.15 0.77 17.70
CA ASN A 28 -17.49 1.32 17.83
C ASN A 28 -18.49 0.39 17.13
N ALA A 29 -19.57 0.03 17.83
CA ALA A 29 -20.61 -0.87 17.33
C ALA A 29 -21.43 -0.27 16.18
N HIS A 30 -21.39 1.06 16.00
CA HIS A 30 -22.06 1.70 14.87
C HIS A 30 -21.41 1.30 13.54
N PRO A 31 -22.20 0.78 12.57
CA PRO A 31 -21.65 0.39 11.29
C PRO A 31 -21.05 1.56 10.50
N ILE A 32 -20.01 1.27 9.75
CA ILE A 32 -19.38 2.19 8.81
C ILE A 32 -19.55 1.69 7.37
N VAL A 33 -19.45 2.62 6.41
CA VAL A 33 -19.26 2.31 5.00
C VAL A 33 -17.87 2.83 4.62
N PRO A 34 -16.86 1.95 4.51
CA PRO A 34 -15.50 2.38 4.23
C PRO A 34 -15.39 2.94 2.81
N LYS A 35 -14.64 4.03 2.67
CA LYS A 35 -14.31 4.72 1.41
C LYS A 35 -12.83 4.68 1.09
N PHE A 36 -11.99 4.46 2.10
CA PHE A 36 -10.55 4.50 2.01
C PHE A 36 -9.92 3.26 2.63
N LEU A 37 -8.74 2.90 2.15
CA LEU A 37 -7.84 1.96 2.80
C LEU A 37 -6.65 2.74 3.37
N VAL A 38 -6.34 2.56 4.65
CA VAL A 38 -5.22 3.24 5.32
C VAL A 38 -4.19 2.19 5.75
N PHE A 39 -2.95 2.36 5.32
CA PHE A 39 -1.81 1.58 5.77
C PHE A 39 -1.06 2.26 6.92
N HIS A 40 -0.57 1.42 7.83
CA HIS A 40 0.15 1.80 9.04
C HIS A 40 1.38 0.89 9.25
N TYR A 41 2.26 1.31 10.16
CA TYR A 41 3.17 0.39 10.84
C TYR A 41 2.92 0.37 12.33
N THR A 42 3.29 -0.75 12.95
CA THR A 42 3.06 -1.00 14.38
C THR A 42 4.06 -0.34 15.33
N ALA A 43 5.28 -0.04 14.86
CA ALA A 43 6.43 0.39 15.66
C ALA A 43 6.87 -0.62 16.73
N CYS A 44 6.38 -1.85 16.67
CA CYS A 44 6.62 -2.91 17.65
C CYS A 44 6.43 -4.30 17.02
N SER A 45 6.75 -5.35 17.79
CA SER A 45 6.57 -6.73 17.32
C SER A 45 5.10 -7.11 17.13
N PHE A 46 4.86 -8.20 16.39
CA PHE A 46 3.54 -8.78 16.20
C PHE A 46 2.78 -9.00 17.50
N ASP A 47 3.40 -9.67 18.48
CA ASP A 47 2.77 -9.97 19.77
C ASP A 47 2.48 -8.72 20.60
N ALA A 48 3.28 -7.66 20.46
CA ALA A 48 3.02 -6.39 21.12
C ALA A 48 1.82 -5.67 20.49
N ALA A 49 1.76 -5.60 19.16
CA ALA A 49 0.64 -5.00 18.43
C ALA A 49 -0.66 -5.77 18.68
N ARG A 50 -0.64 -7.10 18.55
CA ARG A 50 -1.77 -8.00 18.83
C ARG A 50 -2.31 -7.81 20.24
N ARG A 51 -1.44 -7.80 21.27
CA ARG A 51 -1.86 -7.53 22.65
C ARG A 51 -2.51 -6.16 22.80
N THR A 52 -1.94 -5.13 22.17
CA THR A 52 -2.50 -3.77 22.21
C THR A 52 -3.91 -3.71 21.62
N PHE A 53 -4.17 -4.40 20.51
CA PHE A 53 -5.50 -4.42 19.90
C PHE A 53 -6.53 -5.21 20.72
N LEU A 54 -6.09 -6.17 21.54
CA LEU A 54 -6.96 -6.97 22.40
C LEU A 54 -7.13 -6.37 23.82
N ASP A 55 -6.31 -5.38 24.19
CA ASP A 55 -6.43 -4.73 25.49
C ASP A 55 -7.61 -3.74 25.51
N GLY A 56 -8.69 -4.15 26.17
CA GLY A 56 -9.90 -3.34 26.34
C GLY A 56 -9.83 -2.31 27.46
N TYR A 57 -8.71 -2.20 28.18
CA TYR A 57 -8.56 -1.37 29.36
C TYR A 57 -7.69 -0.12 29.09
N GLY A 58 -7.91 0.95 29.88
CA GLY A 58 -7.11 2.18 29.81
C GLY A 58 -7.65 3.26 28.86
N ALA A 59 -6.98 4.42 28.87
CA ALA A 59 -7.42 5.62 28.15
C ALA A 59 -7.00 5.66 26.67
N ASN A 60 -5.97 4.89 26.28
CA ASN A 60 -5.34 4.95 24.95
C ASN A 60 -5.66 3.72 24.11
N ARG A 61 -6.93 3.34 24.05
CA ARG A 61 -7.38 2.17 23.29
C ARG A 61 -7.27 2.41 21.79
N VAL A 62 -6.73 1.43 21.08
CA VAL A 62 -6.55 1.45 19.62
C VAL A 62 -6.83 0.07 19.03
N SER A 63 -7.12 0.03 17.73
CA SER A 63 -7.31 -1.20 16.96
C SER A 63 -7.16 -0.91 15.47
N ALA A 64 -6.83 -1.93 14.70
CA ALA A 64 -6.93 -1.93 13.24
C ALA A 64 -7.84 -3.07 12.77
N HIS A 65 -8.20 -3.09 11.49
CA HIS A 65 -8.99 -4.20 10.96
C HIS A 65 -8.11 -5.43 10.77
N LEU A 66 -6.91 -5.25 10.20
CA LEU A 66 -5.96 -6.32 9.93
C LEU A 66 -4.58 -5.99 10.52
N LEU A 67 -3.87 -7.03 10.94
CA LEU A 67 -2.45 -7.02 11.26
C LEU A 67 -1.72 -7.99 10.34
N VAL A 68 -0.67 -7.53 9.67
CA VAL A 68 0.18 -8.34 8.78
C VAL A 68 1.56 -8.51 9.41
N ASP A 69 1.97 -9.77 9.64
CA ASP A 69 3.28 -10.10 10.23
C ASP A 69 4.40 -10.13 9.18
N GLU A 70 5.65 -10.23 9.61
CA GLU A 70 6.85 -10.25 8.74
C GLU A 70 6.85 -11.42 7.75
N ASP A 71 6.24 -12.55 8.09
CA ASP A 71 6.11 -13.70 7.18
C ASP A 71 4.88 -13.65 6.25
N GLY A 72 4.17 -12.51 6.25
CA GLY A 72 2.96 -12.30 5.45
C GLY A 72 1.68 -12.90 6.03
N SER A 73 1.73 -13.51 7.23
CA SER A 73 0.52 -13.96 7.93
C SER A 73 -0.40 -12.80 8.29
N VAL A 74 -1.71 -13.05 8.31
CA VAL A 74 -2.72 -12.03 8.59
C VAL A 74 -3.63 -12.46 9.73
N VAL A 75 -3.88 -11.54 10.68
CA VAL A 75 -4.93 -11.67 11.68
C VAL A 75 -5.91 -10.52 11.53
N GLN A 76 -7.21 -10.81 11.56
CA GLN A 76 -8.27 -9.82 11.57
C GLN A 76 -8.76 -9.58 12.99
N PHE A 77 -8.97 -8.31 13.35
CA PHE A 77 -9.47 -7.92 14.67
C PHE A 77 -10.84 -7.25 14.66
N VAL A 78 -11.19 -6.59 13.55
CA VAL A 78 -12.43 -5.82 13.42
C VAL A 78 -13.11 -6.16 12.09
N PRO A 79 -14.43 -6.49 12.07
CA PRO A 79 -15.18 -6.67 10.83
C PRO A 79 -15.17 -5.40 9.97
N PHE A 80 -15.09 -5.54 8.64
CA PHE A 80 -14.89 -4.40 7.73
C PHE A 80 -16.03 -3.37 7.70
N ASN A 81 -17.19 -3.70 8.27
CA ASN A 81 -18.32 -2.79 8.43
C ASN A 81 -18.39 -2.13 9.81
N GLN A 82 -17.37 -2.29 10.66
CA GLN A 82 -17.32 -1.70 12.00
C GLN A 82 -16.12 -0.77 12.15
N ARG A 83 -16.25 0.24 13.01
CA ARG A 83 -15.22 1.27 13.18
C ARG A 83 -14.09 0.77 14.09
N ALA A 84 -12.94 0.46 13.50
CA ALA A 84 -11.67 0.32 14.22
C ALA A 84 -11.10 1.70 14.63
N TRP A 85 -10.14 1.72 15.57
CA TRP A 85 -9.54 2.95 16.12
C TRP A 85 -8.06 3.07 15.74
N HIS A 86 -7.79 3.39 14.47
CA HIS A 86 -6.43 3.40 13.89
C HIS A 86 -5.95 4.78 13.43
N ALA A 87 -6.83 5.59 12.82
CA ALA A 87 -6.47 6.87 12.20
C ALA A 87 -6.37 8.04 13.21
N GLY A 88 -7.20 8.05 14.25
CA GLY A 88 -7.32 9.18 15.18
C GLY A 88 -7.70 10.50 14.48
N THR A 89 -7.22 11.64 14.98
CA THR A 89 -7.42 12.96 14.33
C THR A 89 -6.78 12.98 12.95
N SER A 90 -7.61 13.06 11.91
CA SER A 90 -7.23 12.83 10.52
C SER A 90 -8.15 13.59 9.56
N PHE A 91 -7.62 13.92 8.38
CA PHE A 91 -8.36 14.58 7.30
C PHE A 91 -7.91 14.07 5.93
N TRP A 92 -8.86 13.74 5.05
CA TRP A 92 -8.56 13.38 3.66
C TRP A 92 -9.73 13.73 2.75
N ARG A 93 -9.47 14.48 1.68
CA ARG A 93 -10.46 14.84 0.64
C ARG A 93 -11.82 15.32 1.19
N GLY A 94 -11.80 16.17 2.21
CA GLY A 94 -13.00 16.73 2.81
C GLY A 94 -13.65 15.87 3.89
N PHE A 95 -13.13 14.66 4.14
CA PHE A 95 -13.56 13.80 5.25
C PHE A 95 -12.68 14.03 6.47
N THR A 96 -13.30 14.21 7.63
CA THR A 96 -12.67 14.13 8.96
C THR A 96 -13.03 12.79 9.62
N ASP A 97 -12.34 12.43 10.71
CA ASP A 97 -12.59 11.17 11.44
C ASP A 97 -12.50 9.94 10.51
N LEU A 98 -11.31 9.70 9.95
CA LEU A 98 -11.15 8.67 8.92
C LEU A 98 -11.46 7.27 9.43
N ASN A 99 -11.37 7.00 10.74
CA ASN A 99 -11.87 5.76 11.34
C ASN A 99 -13.31 5.41 10.89
N SER A 100 -14.18 6.41 10.73
CA SER A 100 -15.58 6.22 10.30
C SER A 100 -15.75 6.02 8.79
N HIS A 101 -14.65 6.09 8.03
CA HIS A 101 -14.63 6.09 6.57
C HIS A 101 -13.53 5.18 5.99
N SER A 102 -12.85 4.37 6.79
CA SER A 102 -11.74 3.57 6.29
C SER A 102 -11.60 2.20 6.92
N ILE A 103 -11.00 1.30 6.15
CA ILE A 103 -10.37 0.08 6.65
C ILE A 103 -8.91 0.40 6.94
N GLY A 104 -8.41 -0.09 8.09
CA GLY A 104 -7.04 0.11 8.54
C GLY A 104 -6.26 -1.20 8.56
N ILE A 105 -5.09 -1.21 7.93
CA ILE A 105 -4.14 -2.34 7.95
C ILE A 105 -2.86 -1.89 8.66
N GLU A 106 -2.51 -2.61 9.72
CA GLU A 106 -1.27 -2.47 10.46
C GLU A 106 -0.27 -3.52 9.97
N VAL A 107 0.96 -3.09 9.66
CA VAL A 107 2.03 -3.96 9.16
C VAL A 107 3.16 -3.96 10.17
N VAL A 108 3.58 -5.13 10.63
CA VAL A 108 4.64 -5.27 11.65
C VAL A 108 5.95 -4.68 11.13
N ASN A 109 6.35 -3.55 11.71
CA ASN A 109 7.57 -2.86 11.32
C ASN A 109 7.99 -1.85 12.39
N HIS A 110 9.29 -1.67 12.60
CA HIS A 110 9.84 -0.77 13.63
C HIS A 110 9.83 0.72 13.24
N GLY A 111 9.48 1.06 11.99
CA GLY A 111 9.42 2.44 11.51
C GLY A 111 10.81 3.03 11.26
N TYR A 112 11.00 4.29 11.66
CA TYR A 112 12.29 4.95 11.53
C TYR A 112 13.32 4.37 12.52
N LEU A 113 14.59 4.44 12.14
CA LEU A 113 15.72 3.89 12.86
C LEU A 113 16.71 4.99 13.25
N LEU A 114 17.38 4.78 14.38
CA LEU A 114 18.44 5.66 14.87
C LEU A 114 19.79 5.10 14.44
N ARG A 115 20.61 5.93 13.80
CA ARG A 115 22.00 5.59 13.47
C ARG A 115 22.88 5.83 14.69
N ARG A 116 23.68 4.83 15.05
CA ARG A 116 24.62 4.89 16.17
C ARG A 116 25.98 5.42 15.73
N ALA A 117 26.77 5.89 16.70
CA ALA A 117 28.12 6.41 16.47
C ALA A 117 29.09 5.37 15.89
N ASP A 118 28.88 4.09 16.23
CA ASP A 118 29.64 2.94 15.70
C ASP A 118 29.20 2.53 14.28
N GLY A 119 28.24 3.23 13.68
CA GLY A 119 27.72 2.95 12.34
C GLY A 119 26.58 1.93 12.30
N GLY A 120 26.21 1.33 13.44
CA GLY A 120 25.04 0.45 13.54
C GLY A 120 23.71 1.19 13.59
N PHE A 121 22.61 0.44 13.63
CA PHE A 121 21.25 0.97 13.70
C PHE A 121 20.47 0.37 14.87
N THR A 122 19.55 1.15 15.43
CA THR A 122 18.58 0.66 16.42
C THR A 122 17.17 1.11 16.08
N THR A 123 16.19 0.44 16.69
CA THR A 123 14.81 0.92 16.77
C THR A 123 14.74 2.33 17.35
N SER A 124 13.63 3.02 17.11
CA SER A 124 13.39 4.40 17.53
C SER A 124 13.42 4.62 19.05
N ASP A 125 13.09 3.58 19.83
CA ASP A 125 13.21 3.56 21.29
C ASP A 125 14.60 3.13 21.79
N GLY A 126 15.52 2.79 20.88
CA GLY A 126 16.87 2.33 21.19
C GLY A 126 16.95 0.91 21.80
N SER A 127 15.83 0.19 21.89
CA SER A 127 15.76 -1.09 22.61
C SER A 127 16.39 -2.26 21.84
N GLN A 128 16.37 -2.22 20.51
CA GLN A 128 16.82 -3.33 19.67
C GLN A 128 17.78 -2.86 18.57
N GLN A 129 18.86 -3.62 18.37
CA GLN A 129 19.75 -3.44 17.22
C GLN A 129 19.12 -3.99 15.94
N VAL A 130 19.29 -3.26 14.84
CA VAL A 130 18.77 -3.62 13.52
C VAL A 130 19.93 -3.89 12.58
N SER A 131 19.88 -5.04 11.91
CA SER A 131 20.90 -5.42 10.94
C SER A 131 20.86 -4.49 9.72
N ALA A 132 22.03 -4.18 9.14
CA ALA A 132 22.15 -3.20 8.06
C ALA A 132 21.37 -3.59 6.78
N ASP A 133 21.17 -4.88 6.51
CA ASP A 133 20.34 -5.40 5.40
C ASP A 133 18.84 -5.15 5.60
N ARG A 134 18.42 -4.82 6.83
CA ARG A 134 17.05 -4.44 7.19
C ARG A 134 16.85 -2.93 7.23
N VAL A 135 17.78 -2.14 6.68
CA VAL A 135 17.74 -0.68 6.68
C VAL A 135 17.59 -0.14 5.26
N VAL A 136 16.59 0.71 5.06
CA VAL A 136 16.42 1.50 3.85
C VAL A 136 16.76 2.95 4.16
N GLU A 137 17.73 3.52 3.45
CA GLU A 137 18.02 4.95 3.50
C GLU A 137 17.19 5.68 2.46
N VAL A 138 16.18 6.42 2.91
CA VAL A 138 15.27 7.17 2.04
C VAL A 138 14.66 8.34 2.81
N ARG A 139 14.48 9.47 2.12
CA ARG A 139 13.84 10.65 2.71
C ARG A 139 12.32 10.49 2.70
N HIS A 140 11.68 10.83 3.81
CA HIS A 140 10.23 10.91 3.90
C HIS A 140 9.69 12.02 2.96
N LYS A 141 8.48 11.83 2.41
CA LYS A 141 7.81 12.82 1.53
C LYS A 141 7.52 14.14 2.26
N ASN A 142 7.13 14.05 3.54
CA ASN A 142 7.00 15.20 4.44
C ASN A 142 8.40 15.70 4.80
N THR A 143 8.83 16.79 4.16
CA THR A 143 10.21 17.29 4.22
C THR A 143 10.68 17.77 5.59
N ALA A 144 9.74 18.01 6.51
CA ALA A 144 10.00 18.37 7.90
C ALA A 144 10.47 17.19 8.75
N GLU A 145 10.25 15.96 8.28
CA GLU A 145 10.67 14.74 8.96
C GLU A 145 12.21 14.56 8.85
N PRO A 146 12.97 14.61 9.96
CA PRO A 146 14.42 14.51 9.94
C PRO A 146 14.96 13.08 9.69
N HIS A 147 14.18 12.04 9.95
CA HIS A 147 14.64 10.65 9.87
C HIS A 147 14.89 10.20 8.42
N ARG A 148 16.02 9.50 8.23
CA ARG A 148 16.48 9.01 6.92
C ARG A 148 16.58 7.50 6.82
N TYR A 149 16.63 6.81 7.96
CA TYR A 149 16.81 5.37 8.01
C TYR A 149 15.51 4.74 8.47
N TRP A 150 15.05 3.74 7.74
CA TRP A 150 13.75 3.10 7.94
C TRP A 150 13.93 1.59 7.96
N HIS A 151 13.16 0.90 8.79
CA HIS A 151 13.14 -0.55 8.81
C HIS A 151 12.48 -1.09 7.54
N ALA A 152 13.18 -1.98 6.84
CA ALA A 152 12.69 -2.59 5.61
C ALA A 152 11.47 -3.49 5.88
N TYR A 153 10.54 -3.52 4.93
CA TYR A 153 9.46 -4.51 4.89
C TYR A 153 9.93 -5.76 4.14
N THR A 154 9.42 -6.92 4.52
CA THR A 154 9.70 -8.18 3.79
C THR A 154 8.93 -8.23 2.47
N SER A 155 9.42 -9.04 1.52
CA SER A 155 8.70 -9.32 0.28
C SER A 155 7.31 -9.89 0.52
N GLU A 156 7.19 -10.75 1.52
CA GLU A 156 5.98 -11.43 1.96
C GLU A 156 4.95 -10.42 2.47
N GLN A 157 5.37 -9.47 3.31
CA GLN A 157 4.50 -8.36 3.74
C GLN A 157 4.00 -7.54 2.56
N ILE A 158 4.89 -7.16 1.65
CA ILE A 158 4.54 -6.32 0.51
C ILE A 158 3.56 -7.03 -0.42
N GLU A 159 3.77 -8.32 -0.70
CA GLU A 159 2.86 -9.08 -1.55
C GLU A 159 1.50 -9.31 -0.87
N THR A 160 1.48 -9.72 0.40
CA THR A 160 0.23 -9.85 1.17
C THR A 160 -0.54 -8.52 1.20
N CYS A 161 0.12 -7.40 1.47
CA CYS A 161 -0.52 -6.08 1.48
C CYS A 161 -1.09 -5.70 0.11
N ALA A 162 -0.39 -6.04 -0.98
CA ALA A 162 -0.88 -5.77 -2.33
C ALA A 162 -2.12 -6.60 -2.67
N GLN A 163 -2.15 -7.88 -2.29
CA GLN A 163 -3.30 -8.76 -2.46
C GLN A 163 -4.50 -8.28 -1.64
N LEU A 164 -4.28 -7.89 -0.37
CA LEU A 164 -5.32 -7.33 0.50
C LEU A 164 -5.86 -6.02 -0.06
N ALA A 165 -4.99 -5.11 -0.50
CA ALA A 165 -5.41 -3.84 -1.09
C ALA A 165 -6.29 -4.06 -2.33
N GLN A 166 -5.89 -4.97 -3.22
CA GLN A 166 -6.68 -5.33 -4.39
C GLN A 166 -8.04 -5.93 -4.01
N LEU A 167 -8.07 -6.88 -3.08
CA LEU A 167 -9.31 -7.51 -2.64
C LEU A 167 -10.26 -6.49 -2.01
N LEU A 168 -9.79 -5.70 -1.05
CA LEU A 168 -10.63 -4.78 -0.28
C LEU A 168 -11.16 -3.64 -1.15
N VAL A 169 -10.34 -3.10 -2.05
CA VAL A 169 -10.78 -2.06 -3.00
C VAL A 169 -11.87 -2.62 -3.92
N ALA A 170 -11.70 -3.84 -4.44
CA ALA A 170 -12.71 -4.48 -5.28
C ALA A 170 -14.00 -4.83 -4.52
N SER A 171 -13.88 -5.38 -3.30
CA SER A 171 -15.03 -5.84 -2.50
C SER A 171 -15.87 -4.70 -1.93
N PHE A 172 -15.24 -3.58 -1.55
CA PHE A 172 -15.92 -2.47 -0.88
C PHE A 172 -16.05 -1.21 -1.73
N GLY A 173 -15.52 -1.21 -2.97
CA GLY A 173 -15.55 -0.04 -3.84
C GLY A 173 -14.76 1.14 -3.26
N LEU A 174 -13.65 0.86 -2.58
CA LEU A 174 -12.83 1.90 -1.96
C LEU A 174 -12.25 2.81 -3.03
N SER A 175 -12.30 4.11 -2.77
CA SER A 175 -11.88 5.13 -3.74
C SER A 175 -10.37 5.29 -3.81
N GLU A 176 -9.68 5.15 -2.68
CA GLU A 176 -8.24 5.41 -2.54
C GLU A 176 -7.57 4.54 -1.47
N VAL A 177 -6.27 4.33 -1.68
CA VAL A 177 -5.34 3.70 -0.74
C VAL A 177 -4.34 4.77 -0.31
N VAL A 178 -4.22 5.00 0.99
CA VAL A 178 -3.41 6.09 1.57
C VAL A 178 -2.58 5.60 2.75
N GLY A 179 -1.51 6.32 3.08
CA GLY A 179 -0.77 6.12 4.32
C GLY A 179 -1.35 6.96 5.45
N HIS A 180 -1.00 6.62 6.70
CA HIS A 180 -1.35 7.45 7.85
C HIS A 180 -0.72 8.85 7.76
N ASP A 181 0.49 8.92 7.19
CA ASP A 181 1.27 10.11 6.87
C ASP A 181 0.62 11.01 5.80
N ASP A 182 -0.33 10.49 5.00
CA ASP A 182 -1.14 11.28 4.07
C ASP A 182 -2.31 11.97 4.78
N ILE A 183 -2.98 11.25 5.70
CA ILE A 183 -4.21 11.72 6.36
C ILE A 183 -3.93 12.52 7.65
N ALA A 184 -2.71 12.44 8.18
CA ALA A 184 -2.27 13.14 9.38
C ALA A 184 -0.80 13.59 9.29
N PRO A 185 -0.42 14.38 8.27
CA PRO A 185 0.99 14.64 7.89
C PRO A 185 1.82 15.36 8.95
N GLU A 186 1.20 16.13 9.86
CA GLU A 186 1.89 16.84 10.94
C GLU A 186 2.10 15.97 12.20
N ARG A 187 1.42 14.82 12.29
CA ARG A 187 1.40 13.96 13.48
C ARG A 187 1.99 12.59 13.22
N LYS A 188 1.90 12.10 11.99
CA LYS A 188 2.18 10.71 11.62
C LYS A 188 3.11 10.63 10.43
N VAL A 189 3.94 9.59 10.48
CA VAL A 189 5.00 9.28 9.51
C VAL A 189 4.92 7.83 9.03
N ASP A 190 3.97 7.05 9.54
CA ASP A 190 3.67 5.69 9.08
C ASP A 190 2.78 5.70 7.82
N PRO A 191 2.91 4.72 6.91
CA PRO A 191 3.81 3.56 6.95
C PRO A 191 5.26 3.90 6.54
N GLY A 192 5.54 5.17 6.24
CA GLY A 192 6.88 5.66 5.93
C GLY A 192 7.35 5.33 4.51
N PRO A 193 8.46 5.93 4.09
CA PRO A 193 8.96 5.85 2.72
C PRO A 193 9.51 4.48 2.32
N ALA A 194 9.80 3.60 3.28
CA ALA A 194 10.18 2.21 3.00
C ALA A 194 8.99 1.36 2.52
N PHE A 195 7.75 1.78 2.80
CA PHE A 195 6.56 1.09 2.34
C PHE A 195 6.18 1.54 0.92
N PRO A 196 6.04 0.64 -0.06
CA PRO A 196 5.81 0.98 -1.46
C PRO A 196 4.34 1.32 -1.75
N MET A 197 3.87 2.46 -1.23
CA MET A 197 2.48 2.95 -1.40
C MET A 197 2.02 3.02 -2.85
N ARG A 198 2.94 3.34 -3.79
CA ARG A 198 2.65 3.35 -5.23
C ARG A 198 2.29 1.96 -5.75
N ARG A 199 3.02 0.92 -5.34
CA ARG A 199 2.71 -0.48 -5.70
C ARG A 199 1.34 -0.87 -5.17
N MET A 200 1.02 -0.53 -3.91
CA MET A 200 -0.28 -0.82 -3.31
C MET A 200 -1.42 -0.18 -4.10
N THR A 201 -1.29 1.11 -4.40
CA THR A 201 -2.29 1.88 -5.15
C THR A 201 -2.47 1.33 -6.57
N SER A 202 -1.36 1.01 -7.25
CA SER A 202 -1.41 0.46 -8.60
C SER A 202 -2.09 -0.90 -8.64
N ARG A 203 -1.68 -1.83 -7.77
CA ARG A 203 -2.29 -3.16 -7.63
C ARG A 203 -3.78 -3.07 -7.30
N ALA A 204 -4.15 -2.21 -6.35
CA ALA A 204 -5.52 -1.97 -5.93
C ALA A 204 -6.45 -1.54 -7.08
N ILE A 205 -5.99 -0.60 -7.91
CA ILE A 205 -6.80 0.02 -8.97
C ILE A 205 -6.67 -0.74 -10.29
N GLY A 206 -5.97 -1.88 -10.30
CA GLY A 206 -5.67 -2.67 -11.49
C GLY A 206 -4.79 -1.92 -12.49
N ARG A 207 -4.00 -0.94 -12.01
CA ARG A 207 -3.00 -0.23 -12.81
C ARG A 207 -1.70 -1.01 -12.83
N ALA A 208 -0.97 -0.91 -13.94
CA ALA A 208 0.36 -1.51 -14.02
C ALA A 208 1.29 -0.90 -12.96
N GLY A 209 1.80 -1.75 -12.06
CA GLY A 209 2.83 -1.39 -11.09
C GLY A 209 4.24 -1.68 -11.58
N ASP A 210 5.23 -1.48 -10.72
CA ASP A 210 6.65 -1.69 -11.06
C ASP A 210 6.99 -3.16 -11.37
N ASP A 211 6.17 -4.13 -10.89
CA ASP A 211 6.32 -5.56 -11.15
C ASP A 211 5.64 -6.04 -12.45
N ALA A 212 5.25 -5.12 -13.33
CA ALA A 212 4.47 -5.46 -14.52
C ALA A 212 5.24 -6.22 -15.61
N MET A 213 6.52 -6.53 -15.41
CA MET A 213 7.40 -7.15 -16.41
C MET A 213 6.73 -8.35 -17.13
N GLY A 214 6.72 -8.32 -18.46
CA GLY A 214 6.14 -9.37 -19.30
C GLY A 214 4.61 -9.43 -19.32
N GLN A 215 3.91 -8.61 -18.53
CA GLN A 215 2.45 -8.58 -18.52
C GLN A 215 1.91 -7.88 -19.76
N ARG A 216 0.77 -8.39 -20.24
CA ARG A 216 -0.07 -7.70 -21.23
C ARG A 216 -0.93 -6.68 -20.51
N LEU A 217 -0.86 -5.44 -20.95
CA LEU A 217 -1.54 -4.30 -20.38
C LEU A 217 -2.27 -3.54 -21.48
N PHE A 218 -3.21 -2.70 -21.09
CA PHE A 218 -4.05 -1.91 -21.99
C PHE A 218 -4.00 -0.44 -21.60
N VAL A 219 -3.88 0.43 -22.59
CA VAL A 219 -3.93 1.88 -22.41
C VAL A 219 -5.32 2.30 -21.93
N SER A 220 -5.42 2.97 -20.78
CA SER A 220 -6.71 3.44 -20.24
C SER A 220 -7.03 4.89 -20.62
N ALA A 221 -6.04 5.69 -20.99
CA ALA A 221 -6.23 7.07 -21.45
C ALA A 221 -6.64 7.15 -22.92
N ASP A 222 -7.40 8.19 -23.29
CA ASP A 222 -7.74 8.46 -24.70
C ASP A 222 -6.50 8.60 -25.58
N ARG A 223 -5.45 9.22 -25.02
CA ARG A 223 -4.14 9.40 -25.65
C ARG A 223 -3.04 9.21 -24.63
N LEU A 224 -2.12 8.28 -24.88
CA LEU A 224 -0.95 8.02 -24.05
C LEU A 224 0.34 8.20 -24.85
N ASN A 225 1.19 9.13 -24.40
CA ASN A 225 2.46 9.43 -25.04
C ASN A 225 3.46 8.29 -24.85
N LEU A 226 4.03 7.80 -25.96
CA LEU A 226 5.18 6.88 -25.97
C LEU A 226 6.46 7.69 -26.14
N ARG A 227 7.35 7.67 -25.16
CA ARG A 227 8.54 8.53 -25.07
C ARG A 227 9.85 7.76 -25.16
N SER A 228 10.93 8.43 -25.53
CA SER A 228 12.25 7.81 -25.66
C SER A 228 12.92 7.51 -24.31
N GLY A 229 12.41 8.07 -23.21
CA GLY A 229 12.89 7.84 -21.85
C GLY A 229 11.81 8.08 -20.78
N PRO A 230 12.10 7.74 -19.51
CA PRO A 230 11.14 7.82 -18.41
C PRO A 230 10.97 9.27 -17.92
N GLY A 231 10.05 10.00 -18.55
CA GLY A 231 9.77 11.39 -18.15
C GLY A 231 9.12 12.24 -19.24
N VAL A 232 8.42 13.29 -18.83
CA VAL A 232 7.75 14.22 -19.77
C VAL A 232 8.73 15.04 -20.62
N GLN A 233 9.98 15.16 -20.17
CA GLN A 233 11.09 15.82 -20.85
C GLN A 233 11.61 15.06 -22.08
N TYR A 234 11.38 13.74 -22.15
CA TYR A 234 11.85 12.92 -23.26
C TYR A 234 10.95 13.08 -24.48
N GLN A 235 11.55 13.04 -25.67
CA GLN A 235 10.83 13.21 -26.93
C GLN A 235 9.82 12.08 -27.17
N LEU A 236 8.74 12.40 -27.90
CA LEU A 236 7.80 11.40 -28.37
C LEU A 236 8.46 10.53 -29.44
N VAL A 237 8.31 9.21 -29.30
CA VAL A 237 8.80 8.23 -30.26
C VAL A 237 7.83 8.11 -31.45
N ARG A 238 6.55 8.41 -31.23
CA ARG A 238 5.47 8.33 -32.21
C ARG A 238 4.27 9.16 -31.80
N ALA A 239 3.24 9.16 -32.65
CA ALA A 239 1.91 9.60 -32.27
C ALA A 239 1.39 8.81 -31.04
N PRO A 240 0.65 9.45 -30.12
CA PRO A 240 0.16 8.82 -28.89
C PRO A 240 -0.60 7.52 -29.14
N LEU A 241 -0.42 6.55 -28.25
CA LEU A 241 -1.21 5.34 -28.21
C LEU A 241 -2.65 5.70 -27.83
N VAL A 242 -3.62 5.08 -28.46
CA VAL A 242 -5.04 5.31 -28.16
C VAL A 242 -5.52 4.37 -27.06
N GLN A 243 -6.66 4.69 -26.46
CA GLN A 243 -7.32 3.82 -25.49
C GLN A 243 -7.45 2.38 -26.01
N ASN A 244 -7.29 1.41 -25.11
CA ASN A 244 -7.28 -0.03 -25.36
C ASN A 244 -6.14 -0.55 -26.25
N THR A 245 -5.16 0.27 -26.64
CA THR A 245 -3.93 -0.26 -27.27
C THR A 245 -3.27 -1.25 -26.30
N MET A 246 -3.03 -2.48 -26.76
CA MET A 246 -2.29 -3.46 -25.97
C MET A 246 -0.80 -3.11 -25.95
N VAL A 247 -0.18 -3.25 -24.79
CA VAL A 247 1.25 -3.10 -24.60
C VAL A 247 1.79 -4.25 -23.74
N ILE A 248 3.02 -4.66 -24.00
CA ILE A 248 3.75 -5.65 -23.19
C ILE A 248 4.79 -4.89 -22.39
N ALA A 249 4.79 -5.03 -21.07
CA ALA A 249 5.82 -4.42 -20.24
C ALA A 249 7.19 -5.06 -20.50
N ARG A 250 8.19 -4.22 -20.80
CA ARG A 250 9.56 -4.64 -21.17
C ARG A 250 10.58 -4.33 -20.07
N SER A 251 10.39 -3.24 -19.34
CA SER A 251 11.15 -2.93 -18.12
C SER A 251 10.44 -1.86 -17.30
N GLY A 252 10.54 -1.94 -15.98
CA GLY A 252 10.08 -0.90 -15.07
C GLY A 252 11.17 -0.67 -14.04
N ASN A 253 11.50 0.60 -13.79
CA ASN A 253 11.86 1.15 -12.47
C ASN A 253 12.36 2.60 -12.62
N THR A 254 11.47 3.53 -12.98
CA THR A 254 11.78 4.96 -12.86
C THR A 254 10.51 5.78 -12.65
N ASP A 255 10.19 6.14 -11.40
CA ASP A 255 9.21 7.17 -11.02
C ASP A 255 7.83 7.11 -11.74
N GLY A 256 7.22 5.93 -11.82
CA GLY A 256 5.90 5.76 -12.46
C GLY A 256 5.93 5.73 -13.99
N TRP A 257 7.10 5.48 -14.57
CA TRP A 257 7.27 5.19 -15.99
C TRP A 257 7.58 3.71 -16.21
N LEU A 258 6.93 3.14 -17.23
CA LEU A 258 7.12 1.77 -17.66
C LEU A 258 7.57 1.77 -19.12
N GLN A 259 8.66 1.06 -19.40
CA GLN A 259 9.02 0.77 -20.77
C GLN A 259 8.13 -0.36 -21.27
N VAL A 260 7.53 -0.15 -22.44
CA VAL A 260 6.59 -1.07 -23.03
C VAL A 260 6.91 -1.28 -24.50
N GLU A 261 6.46 -2.42 -25.02
CA GLU A 261 6.33 -2.70 -26.42
C GLU A 261 4.84 -2.71 -26.78
N ALA A 262 4.41 -1.73 -27.57
CA ALA A 262 3.02 -1.58 -27.98
C ALA A 262 2.70 -2.44 -29.21
N GLU A 263 1.47 -2.92 -29.31
CA GLU A 263 0.94 -3.65 -30.46
C GLU A 263 0.55 -2.68 -31.58
N VAL A 264 1.56 -2.03 -32.14
CA VAL A 264 1.45 -1.01 -33.20
C VAL A 264 2.65 -1.14 -34.14
N SER A 265 2.56 -0.54 -35.34
CA SER A 265 3.69 -0.47 -36.27
C SER A 265 4.89 0.20 -35.62
N ALA A 266 6.12 -0.22 -35.97
CA ALA A 266 7.33 0.42 -35.48
C ALA A 266 7.37 1.93 -35.81
N PRO A 267 7.95 2.78 -34.95
CA PRO A 267 8.53 2.42 -33.65
C PRO A 267 7.45 2.14 -32.60
N ASN A 268 7.60 1.04 -31.87
CA ASN A 268 6.60 0.51 -30.94
C ASN A 268 7.14 0.29 -29.51
N ILE A 269 8.44 0.50 -29.28
CA ILE A 269 9.05 0.41 -27.96
C ILE A 269 9.30 1.83 -27.43
N GLY A 270 8.97 2.06 -26.16
CA GLY A 270 9.25 3.31 -25.48
C GLY A 270 8.67 3.34 -24.07
N TRP A 271 8.72 4.50 -23.45
CA TRP A 271 8.30 4.72 -22.07
C TRP A 271 6.94 5.41 -22.02
N VAL A 272 6.06 4.90 -21.16
CA VAL A 272 4.74 5.49 -20.88
C VAL A 272 4.57 5.68 -19.38
N ALA A 273 3.70 6.62 -18.98
CA ALA A 273 3.32 6.74 -17.58
C ALA A 273 2.43 5.54 -17.19
N SER A 274 2.92 4.70 -16.27
CA SER A 274 2.31 3.41 -15.89
C SER A 274 0.91 3.56 -15.29
N GLY A 275 0.60 4.73 -14.71
CA GLY A 275 -0.72 5.05 -14.17
C GLY A 275 -1.86 5.05 -15.20
N TYR A 276 -1.53 5.07 -16.50
CA TYR A 276 -2.48 4.98 -17.61
C TYR A 276 -2.50 3.61 -18.28
N LEU A 277 -1.95 2.58 -17.63
CA LEU A 277 -2.02 1.20 -18.07
C LEU A 277 -2.86 0.38 -17.11
N ARG A 278 -3.60 -0.60 -17.62
CA ARG A 278 -4.42 -1.54 -16.85
C ARG A 278 -4.24 -2.98 -17.29
N SER A 279 -4.55 -3.94 -16.42
CA SER A 279 -4.46 -5.37 -16.73
C SER A 279 -5.56 -5.89 -17.65
N ALA A 280 -6.64 -5.12 -17.85
CA ALA A 280 -7.75 -5.45 -18.72
C ALA A 280 -8.16 -4.25 -19.59
N PRO A 281 -8.69 -4.47 -20.81
CA PRO A 281 -9.19 -3.40 -21.66
C PRO A 281 -10.43 -2.76 -21.03
N LEU A 282 -10.65 -1.48 -21.31
CA LEU A 282 -11.89 -0.81 -20.97
C LEU A 282 -13.02 -1.34 -21.86
N VAL A 283 -14.11 -1.77 -21.23
CA VAL A 283 -15.33 -2.17 -21.92
C VAL A 283 -15.99 -0.90 -22.47
N SER A 284 -16.29 -0.88 -23.77
CA SER A 284 -17.10 0.19 -24.36
C SER A 284 -18.46 0.22 -23.67
N ALA A 285 -18.86 1.37 -23.14
CA ALA A 285 -20.26 1.58 -22.74
C ALA A 285 -21.12 1.35 -23.99
N GLN A 286 -22.00 0.34 -23.93
CA GLN A 286 -23.07 0.16 -24.90
C GLN A 286 -24.14 1.23 -24.70
#